data_AF-A0A349UJE4-F1
#
_entry.id   AF-A0A349UJE4-F1
#
_cell.length_a   1.000
_cell.length_b   1.000
_cell.length_c   1.000
_cell.angle_alpha   90.00
_cell.angle_beta   90.00
_cell.angle_gamma   90.00
#
_symmetry.space_group_name_H-M   'P 1'
#
loop_
_entity.id
_entity.type
_entity.pdbx_description
1 polymer ?
#
loop_
_entity_poly.entity_id
_entity_poly.type
_entity_poly.pdbx_seq_one_letter_code
_entity_poly.pdbx_strand_id
1 'polypeptide(L)'
;MNWHDDEDAFRKLFEAFRPDTTPPPLAEERILQRMLTEWDHRAGTIRRAQRNRWLLRVGCAAAALAMIVTACWWLIEGNVSHASADFGEMIRQVRQAGTVAYSVVLRMPGQPEEKAEVLMARPGKTRITWPNGRTHILDGTTHKMLTFTPVARTATLLQCASGNAYAKPLEKLRDLKESSAHFVGKQILNNREVDVYLVHQDENAIQIWVDSQQKLPVRVEIGSSAKGNWEAVVTLENFRWNPLLPDSLFRLKAPSGYTLVQPEDEPSESAVIGLLKTCAEMSNGIFPAKLDAASVLDLILAKQQQATDAGEGVTITEVDDQLRDAYKECLRGLAFIDRLKENGNWHYRGQGVAMGNDTAIICWWRPQGSSTFRAIYGNLEGKEITEDMLPLDERPEGNR
;
A
#
# COMPACT_ATOMS: atom_id res chain seq x y z
N MET A 1 15.19 0.07 -16.07
CA MET A 1 14.82 0.51 -14.71
C MET A 1 14.94 -0.72 -13.82
N ASN A 2 15.99 -0.79 -13.01
CA ASN A 2 16.37 -1.98 -12.24
C ASN A 2 15.67 -1.92 -10.87
N TRP A 3 14.96 -2.98 -10.52
CA TRP A 3 14.05 -3.04 -9.35
C TRP A 3 14.78 -3.20 -8.00
N HIS A 4 16.10 -3.43 -8.02
CA HIS A 4 16.91 -3.70 -6.82
C HIS A 4 17.24 -2.46 -5.96
N ASP A 5 17.15 -1.23 -6.48
CA ASP A 5 17.61 -0.05 -5.74
C ASP A 5 16.60 0.49 -4.72
N ASP A 6 15.30 0.17 -4.87
CA ASP A 6 14.26 0.51 -3.87
C ASP A 6 14.18 -0.51 -2.71
N GLU A 7 14.65 -1.73 -2.93
CA GLU A 7 14.64 -2.84 -1.96
C GLU A 7 15.71 -2.65 -0.86
N ASP A 8 16.87 -2.11 -1.24
CA ASP A 8 17.98 -1.82 -0.32
C ASP A 8 17.70 -0.62 0.59
N ALA A 9 16.82 0.30 0.16
CA ALA A 9 16.32 1.40 0.97
C ALA A 9 15.36 0.91 2.07
N PHE A 10 14.52 -0.08 1.76
CA PHE A 10 13.61 -0.72 2.71
C PHE A 10 14.38 -1.56 3.75
N ARG A 11 15.45 -2.23 3.32
CA ARG A 11 16.36 -3.01 4.18
C ARG A 11 17.12 -2.13 5.17
N LYS A 12 17.65 -0.98 4.75
CA LYS A 12 18.35 -0.02 5.62
C LYS A 12 17.43 0.61 6.67
N LEU A 13 16.14 0.77 6.36
CA LEU A 13 15.11 1.25 7.29
C LEU A 13 14.92 0.29 8.48
N PHE A 14 15.12 -1.02 8.27
CA PHE A 14 14.98 -2.05 9.30
C PHE A 14 16.24 -2.24 10.15
N GLU A 15 17.43 -2.12 9.56
CA GLU A 15 18.70 -2.23 10.31
C GLU A 15 18.91 -1.04 11.26
N ALA A 16 18.33 0.13 10.95
CA ALA A 16 18.34 1.31 11.82
C ALA A 16 17.50 1.17 13.11
N PHE A 17 16.74 0.07 13.26
CA PHE A 17 15.87 -0.20 14.42
C PHE A 17 16.47 -1.19 15.45
N ARG A 18 17.78 -1.46 15.41
CA ARG A 18 18.46 -2.14 16.53
C ARG A 18 18.83 -1.11 17.61
N PRO A 19 18.28 -1.18 18.84
CA PRO A 19 18.85 -0.44 19.95
C PRO A 19 20.16 -1.13 20.36
N ASP A 20 21.29 -0.54 19.99
CA ASP A 20 22.55 -0.78 20.67
C ASP A 20 22.74 0.36 21.67
N THR A 21 22.36 0.12 22.93
CA THR A 21 22.59 1.06 24.02
C THR A 21 23.51 0.43 25.06
N THR A 22 24.80 0.78 24.98
CA THR A 22 25.66 0.83 26.17
C THR A 22 25.86 2.29 26.58
N PRO A 23 25.31 2.74 27.72
CA PRO A 23 25.76 3.97 28.37
C PRO A 23 26.76 3.67 29.52
N PRO A 24 27.75 4.54 29.79
CA PRO A 24 28.60 4.41 30.97
C PRO A 24 27.92 4.96 32.24
N PRO A 25 28.40 4.60 33.45
CA PRO A 25 27.51 4.49 34.61
C PRO A 25 27.70 5.59 35.69
N LEU A 26 26.74 5.54 36.64
CA LEU A 26 26.76 5.99 38.04
C LEU A 26 26.02 7.30 38.40
N ALA A 27 24.69 7.20 38.55
CA ALA A 27 23.94 7.88 39.63
C ALA A 27 22.46 7.40 39.75
N GLU A 28 21.84 6.88 38.69
CA GLU A 28 20.37 6.75 38.63
C GLU A 28 19.78 5.41 39.11
N GLU A 29 20.59 4.36 39.23
CA GLU A 29 20.12 3.00 39.53
C GLU A 29 19.52 2.84 40.94
N ARG A 30 19.93 3.70 41.89
CA ARG A 30 19.40 3.70 43.26
C ARG A 30 18.04 4.37 43.40
N ILE A 31 17.68 5.26 42.48
CA ILE A 31 16.40 5.98 42.50
C ILE A 31 15.31 5.11 41.85
N LEU A 32 15.63 4.44 40.74
CA LEU A 32 14.74 3.51 40.06
C LEU A 32 14.40 2.27 40.92
N GLN A 33 15.36 1.71 41.66
CA GLN A 33 15.08 0.55 42.51
C GLN A 33 14.13 0.86 43.69
N ARG A 34 14.16 2.08 44.25
CA ARG A 34 13.20 2.50 45.29
C ARG A 34 11.80 2.72 44.74
N MET A 35 11.67 3.27 43.54
CA MET A 35 10.35 3.48 42.91
C MET A 35 9.69 2.16 42.48
N LEU A 36 10.47 1.17 42.03
CA LEU A 36 9.95 -0.13 41.61
C LEU A 36 9.47 -1.00 42.78
N THR A 37 10.11 -0.91 43.95
CA THR A 37 9.69 -1.69 45.14
C THR A 37 8.41 -1.16 45.80
N GLU A 38 8.13 0.14 45.74
CA GLU A 38 6.87 0.70 46.24
C GLU A 38 5.67 0.46 45.31
N TRP A 39 5.92 0.34 43.99
CA TRP A 39 4.89 0.10 42.98
C TRP A 39 4.34 -1.33 43.05
N ASP A 40 5.23 -2.32 43.24
CA ASP A 40 4.85 -3.73 43.33
C ASP A 40 4.00 -4.06 44.57
N HIS A 41 4.11 -3.27 45.64
CA HIS A 41 3.30 -3.50 46.84
C HIS A 41 1.86 -2.98 46.73
N ARG A 42 1.59 -2.01 45.83
CA ARG A 42 0.26 -1.41 45.63
C ARG A 42 -0.55 -1.99 44.46
N ALA A 43 0.10 -2.69 43.51
CA ALA A 43 -0.58 -3.21 42.31
C ALA A 43 -1.14 -4.66 42.45
N GLY A 44 -0.87 -5.35 43.57
CA GLY A 44 -1.06 -6.80 43.68
C GLY A 44 -2.47 -7.35 43.91
N THR A 45 -3.47 -6.55 44.32
CA THR A 45 -4.72 -7.10 44.88
C THR A 45 -6.00 -6.92 44.06
N ILE A 46 -6.04 -6.08 43.03
CA ILE A 46 -7.33 -5.75 42.35
C ILE A 46 -7.46 -6.29 40.91
N ARG A 47 -6.37 -6.71 40.23
CA ARG A 47 -6.42 -7.07 38.79
C ARG A 47 -6.47 -8.56 38.41
N ARG A 48 -6.49 -9.50 39.38
CA ARG A 48 -6.39 -10.95 39.06
C ARG A 48 -7.71 -11.68 38.77
N ALA A 49 -8.88 -11.11 39.06
CA ALA A 49 -10.14 -11.83 38.89
C ALA A 49 -10.82 -11.66 37.50
N GLN A 50 -10.52 -10.59 36.75
CA GLN A 50 -11.31 -10.21 35.58
C GLN A 50 -10.64 -10.47 34.21
N ARG A 51 -9.32 -10.73 34.18
CA ARG A 51 -8.54 -10.89 32.92
C ARG A 51 -8.48 -12.32 32.38
N ASN A 52 -8.75 -13.34 33.21
CA ASN A 52 -8.58 -14.74 32.81
C ASN A 52 -9.75 -15.35 32.00
N ARG A 53 -10.89 -14.65 31.86
CA ARG A 53 -12.03 -15.16 31.07
C ARG A 53 -12.01 -14.74 29.59
N TRP A 54 -11.26 -13.71 29.22
CA TRP A 54 -11.24 -13.18 27.85
C TRP A 54 -10.10 -13.75 27.00
N LEU A 55 -8.92 -13.95 27.58
CA LEU A 55 -7.74 -14.50 26.88
C LEU A 55 -7.86 -15.99 26.50
N LEU A 56 -8.71 -16.75 27.18
CA LEU A 56 -8.94 -18.17 26.86
C LEU A 56 -9.85 -18.40 25.64
N ARG A 57 -10.58 -17.38 25.14
CA ARG A 57 -11.48 -17.54 23.99
C ARG A 57 -10.90 -17.08 22.65
N VAL A 58 -9.93 -16.16 22.66
CA VAL A 58 -9.30 -15.65 21.44
C VAL A 58 -7.99 -16.38 21.12
N GLY A 59 -7.29 -16.92 22.13
CA GLY A 59 -6.02 -17.63 21.95
C GLY A 59 -6.11 -19.00 21.27
N CYS A 60 -7.27 -19.68 21.31
CA CYS A 60 -7.38 -21.05 20.79
C CYS A 60 -7.55 -21.16 19.26
N ALA A 61 -7.99 -20.10 18.57
CA ALA A 61 -8.20 -20.15 17.11
C ALA A 61 -6.94 -19.83 16.29
N ALA A 62 -6.11 -18.88 16.74
CA ALA A 62 -4.90 -18.48 16.02
C ALA A 62 -3.71 -19.45 16.24
N ALA A 63 -3.59 -20.03 17.44
CA ALA A 63 -2.53 -21.00 17.75
C ALA A 63 -2.73 -22.36 17.04
N ALA A 64 -3.98 -22.74 16.75
CA ALA A 64 -4.28 -23.97 16.03
C ALA A 64 -3.86 -23.90 14.54
N LEU A 65 -3.99 -22.73 13.90
CA LEU A 65 -3.55 -22.53 12.51
C LEU A 65 -2.03 -22.49 12.38
N ALA A 66 -1.33 -21.83 13.29
CA ALA A 66 0.13 -21.76 13.26
C ALA A 66 0.80 -23.13 13.54
N MET A 67 0.27 -23.95 14.47
CA MET A 67 0.85 -25.27 14.74
C MET A 67 0.62 -26.30 13.62
N ILE A 68 -0.47 -26.20 12.86
CA ILE A 68 -0.73 -27.08 11.72
C ILE A 68 0.26 -26.78 10.59
N VAL A 69 0.57 -25.51 10.32
CA VAL A 69 1.49 -25.12 9.25
C VAL A 69 2.93 -25.56 9.55
N THR A 70 3.41 -25.41 10.79
CA THR A 70 4.78 -25.80 11.16
C THR A 70 4.96 -27.32 11.27
N ALA A 71 3.96 -28.05 11.75
CA ALA A 71 4.02 -29.52 11.83
C ALA A 71 3.89 -30.20 10.45
N CYS A 72 3.15 -29.60 9.52
CA CYS A 72 3.07 -30.08 8.14
C CYS A 72 4.37 -29.84 7.37
N TRP A 73 5.11 -28.76 7.63
CA TRP A 73 6.37 -28.47 6.93
C TRP A 73 7.42 -29.58 7.07
N TRP A 74 7.45 -30.28 8.21
CA TRP A 74 8.41 -31.38 8.48
C TRP A 74 8.00 -32.75 7.88
N LEU A 75 6.76 -32.91 7.40
CA LEU A 75 6.25 -34.19 6.89
C LEU A 75 6.12 -34.24 5.35
N ILE A 76 6.45 -33.15 4.64
CA ILE A 76 6.12 -32.96 3.22
C ILE A 76 7.29 -33.22 2.24
N GLU A 77 8.52 -33.46 2.71
CA GLU A 77 9.67 -33.72 1.81
C GLU A 77 9.56 -35.03 0.98
N GLY A 78 8.52 -35.85 1.15
CA GLY A 78 8.39 -37.16 0.51
C GLY A 78 7.31 -37.36 -0.57
N ASN A 79 6.35 -36.44 -0.80
CA ASN A 79 5.15 -36.77 -1.60
C ASN A 79 4.66 -35.66 -2.55
N VAL A 80 5.56 -35.15 -3.39
CA VAL A 80 5.33 -33.96 -4.26
C VAL A 80 4.50 -34.25 -5.54
N SER A 81 4.01 -35.48 -5.78
CA SER A 81 3.56 -35.84 -7.15
C SER A 81 2.11 -35.51 -7.54
N HIS A 82 1.14 -35.43 -6.62
CA HIS A 82 -0.29 -35.24 -7.00
C HIS A 82 -0.83 -33.83 -6.80
N ALA A 83 -0.24 -33.10 -5.85
CA ALA A 83 -0.57 -31.71 -5.52
C ALA A 83 -0.49 -30.75 -6.72
N SER A 84 0.48 -30.94 -7.60
CA SER A 84 0.78 -30.03 -8.71
C SER A 84 -0.23 -30.11 -9.87
N ALA A 85 -0.85 -31.27 -10.11
CA ALA A 85 -1.76 -31.45 -11.23
C ALA A 85 -3.07 -30.67 -11.07
N ASP A 86 -3.67 -30.72 -9.88
CA ASP A 86 -4.92 -30.02 -9.56
C ASP A 86 -4.73 -28.49 -9.52
N PHE A 87 -3.59 -28.03 -9.01
CA PHE A 87 -3.24 -26.61 -9.05
C PHE A 87 -3.03 -26.13 -10.48
N GLY A 88 -2.30 -26.90 -11.31
CA GLY A 88 -2.11 -26.57 -12.71
C GLY A 88 -3.43 -26.48 -13.48
N GLU A 89 -4.36 -27.40 -13.21
CA GLU A 89 -5.71 -27.36 -13.79
C GLU A 89 -6.48 -26.11 -13.35
N MET A 90 -6.43 -25.78 -12.06
CA MET A 90 -7.02 -24.55 -11.55
C MET A 90 -6.48 -23.31 -12.28
N ILE A 91 -5.15 -23.18 -12.41
CA ILE A 91 -4.54 -22.06 -13.10
C ILE A 91 -4.99 -21.98 -14.57
N ARG A 92 -5.08 -23.11 -15.27
CA ARG A 92 -5.61 -23.16 -16.64
C ARG A 92 -7.05 -22.65 -16.71
N GLN A 93 -7.93 -23.10 -15.82
CA GLN A 93 -9.32 -22.66 -15.82
C GLN A 93 -9.47 -21.17 -15.47
N VAL A 94 -8.72 -20.67 -14.49
CA VAL A 94 -8.68 -19.24 -14.13
C VAL A 94 -8.19 -18.38 -15.31
N ARG A 95 -7.24 -18.90 -16.09
CA ARG A 95 -6.75 -18.26 -17.33
C ARG A 95 -7.72 -18.36 -18.48
N GLN A 96 -8.62 -19.34 -18.53
CA GLN A 96 -9.63 -19.46 -19.58
C GLN A 96 -10.88 -18.64 -19.29
N ALA A 97 -11.13 -18.31 -18.02
CA ALA A 97 -12.30 -17.54 -17.62
C ALA A 97 -12.34 -16.15 -18.31
N GLY A 98 -13.40 -15.91 -19.07
CA GLY A 98 -13.63 -14.64 -19.77
C GLY A 98 -14.19 -13.55 -18.86
N THR A 99 -14.99 -13.96 -17.87
CA THR A 99 -15.59 -13.09 -16.86
C THR A 99 -15.50 -13.72 -15.47
N VAL A 100 -15.52 -12.90 -14.45
CA VAL A 100 -15.56 -13.35 -13.05
C VAL A 100 -16.17 -12.26 -12.17
N ALA A 101 -16.91 -12.68 -11.16
CA ALA A 101 -17.42 -11.81 -10.10
C ALA A 101 -17.00 -12.37 -8.74
N TYR A 102 -16.56 -11.51 -7.82
CA TYR A 102 -16.16 -11.90 -6.47
C TYR A 102 -16.33 -10.74 -5.49
N SER A 103 -16.21 -11.01 -4.19
CA SER A 103 -16.06 -9.98 -3.18
C SER A 103 -14.59 -9.86 -2.78
N VAL A 104 -14.12 -8.63 -2.61
CA VAL A 104 -12.84 -8.35 -1.96
C VAL A 104 -13.11 -7.83 -0.55
N VAL A 105 -12.34 -8.31 0.41
CA VAL A 105 -12.34 -7.89 1.80
C VAL A 105 -10.93 -7.44 2.15
N LEU A 106 -10.80 -6.17 2.56
CA LEU A 106 -9.55 -5.54 2.95
C LEU A 106 -9.50 -5.45 4.47
N ARG A 107 -8.47 -6.05 5.05
CA ARG A 107 -8.17 -5.95 6.47
C ARG A 107 -6.80 -5.31 6.64
N MET A 108 -6.79 -4.16 7.31
CA MET A 108 -5.58 -3.43 7.67
C MET A 108 -5.56 -3.21 9.19
N PRO A 109 -4.40 -3.20 9.86
CA PRO A 109 -4.32 -3.01 11.30
C PRO A 109 -4.90 -1.66 11.71
N GLY A 110 -5.75 -1.65 12.73
CA GLY A 110 -6.36 -0.42 13.26
C GLY A 110 -7.46 0.20 12.41
N GLN A 111 -7.79 -0.38 11.25
CA GLN A 111 -8.85 0.11 10.35
C GLN A 111 -10.06 -0.84 10.37
N PRO A 112 -11.29 -0.32 10.17
CA PRO A 112 -12.44 -1.19 9.95
C PRO A 112 -12.25 -2.03 8.69
N GLU A 113 -12.83 -3.24 8.69
CA GLU A 113 -12.85 -4.08 7.50
C GLU A 113 -13.64 -3.38 6.39
N GLU A 114 -13.03 -3.25 5.21
CA GLU A 114 -13.72 -2.76 4.03
C GLU A 114 -14.04 -3.92 3.09
N LYS A 115 -15.24 -3.93 2.51
CA LYS A 115 -15.67 -4.93 1.54
C LYS A 115 -16.08 -4.24 0.26
N ALA A 116 -15.81 -4.85 -0.90
CA ALA A 116 -16.32 -4.40 -2.19
C ALA A 116 -16.70 -5.57 -3.08
N GLU A 117 -17.66 -5.35 -3.98
CA GLU A 117 -17.96 -6.27 -5.07
C GLU A 117 -17.10 -5.94 -6.28
N VAL A 118 -16.49 -6.97 -6.88
CA VAL A 118 -15.65 -6.85 -8.06
C VAL A 118 -16.25 -7.67 -9.19
N LEU A 119 -16.39 -7.04 -10.36
CA LEU A 119 -16.72 -7.67 -11.62
C LEU A 119 -15.56 -7.47 -12.58
N MET A 120 -15.14 -8.52 -13.28
CA MET A 120 -14.10 -8.44 -14.29
C MET A 120 -14.56 -9.10 -15.58
N ALA A 121 -14.20 -8.50 -16.72
CA ALA A 121 -14.45 -9.02 -18.05
C ALA A 121 -13.23 -8.76 -18.94
N ARG A 122 -12.89 -9.71 -19.80
CA ARG A 122 -11.78 -9.55 -20.73
C ARG A 122 -12.17 -8.74 -21.98
N PRO A 123 -11.21 -8.01 -22.58
CA PRO A 123 -9.86 -7.74 -22.06
C PRO A 123 -9.85 -6.59 -21.03
N GLY A 124 -9.29 -6.82 -19.84
CA GLY A 124 -8.90 -5.77 -18.89
C GLY A 124 -10.01 -4.87 -18.31
N LYS A 125 -11.30 -5.20 -18.45
CA LYS A 125 -12.40 -4.41 -17.88
C LYS A 125 -12.65 -4.83 -16.44
N THR A 126 -12.69 -3.87 -15.52
CA THR A 126 -12.97 -4.13 -14.10
C THR A 126 -13.98 -3.13 -13.57
N ARG A 127 -14.92 -3.58 -12.74
CA ARG A 127 -15.83 -2.73 -11.97
C ARG A 127 -15.71 -3.09 -10.50
N ILE A 128 -15.47 -2.11 -9.64
CA ILE A 128 -15.39 -2.27 -8.19
C ILE A 128 -16.48 -1.39 -7.58
N THR A 129 -17.35 -1.97 -6.76
CA THR A 129 -18.46 -1.26 -6.10
C THR A 129 -18.34 -1.41 -4.59
N TRP A 130 -18.22 -0.29 -3.90
CA TRP A 130 -18.14 -0.21 -2.44
C TRP A 130 -19.54 -0.06 -1.81
N PRO A 131 -19.73 -0.40 -0.52
CA PRO A 131 -21.01 -0.31 0.19
C PRO A 131 -21.62 1.09 0.20
N ASN A 132 -20.80 2.14 0.20
CA ASN A 132 -21.25 3.53 0.10
C ASN A 132 -21.69 3.94 -1.32
N GLY A 133 -21.73 2.99 -2.26
CA GLY A 133 -22.07 3.20 -3.67
C GLY A 133 -20.92 3.75 -4.52
N ARG A 134 -19.78 4.11 -3.92
CA ARG A 134 -18.59 4.51 -4.69
C ARG A 134 -18.25 3.39 -5.65
N THR A 135 -18.08 3.73 -6.91
CA THR A 135 -17.84 2.76 -7.97
C THR A 135 -16.63 3.18 -8.79
N HIS A 136 -15.75 2.24 -9.09
CA HIS A 136 -14.67 2.43 -10.05
C HIS A 136 -14.90 1.51 -11.24
N ILE A 137 -14.85 2.05 -12.45
CA ILE A 137 -14.82 1.28 -13.69
C ILE A 137 -13.47 1.52 -14.34
N LEU A 138 -12.70 0.46 -14.55
CA LEU A 138 -11.40 0.48 -15.20
C LEU A 138 -11.50 -0.21 -16.56
N ASP A 139 -10.85 0.38 -17.55
CA ASP A 139 -10.54 -0.25 -18.82
C ASP A 139 -9.02 -0.31 -18.99
N GLY A 140 -8.47 -1.51 -18.79
CA GLY A 140 -7.04 -1.77 -18.93
C GLY A 140 -6.51 -1.64 -20.35
N THR A 141 -7.36 -1.67 -21.38
CA THR A 141 -6.94 -1.50 -22.78
C THR A 141 -6.74 -0.05 -23.16
N THR A 142 -7.57 0.85 -22.62
CA THR A 142 -7.47 2.29 -22.85
C THR A 142 -6.73 3.02 -21.72
N HIS A 143 -6.35 2.29 -20.67
CA HIS A 143 -5.74 2.80 -19.44
C HIS A 143 -6.57 3.93 -18.80
N LYS A 144 -7.90 3.82 -18.84
CA LYS A 144 -8.82 4.82 -18.28
C LYS A 144 -9.62 4.26 -17.12
N MET A 145 -9.91 5.11 -16.16
CA MET A 145 -10.76 4.77 -15.01
C MET A 145 -11.82 5.84 -14.80
N LEU A 146 -13.08 5.43 -14.70
CA LEU A 146 -14.18 6.30 -14.30
C LEU A 146 -14.54 6.01 -12.84
N THR A 147 -14.42 7.00 -11.98
CA THR A 147 -14.81 6.91 -10.56
C THR A 147 -16.11 7.65 -10.34
N PHE A 148 -17.05 7.04 -9.62
CA PHE A 148 -18.32 7.64 -9.23
C PHE A 148 -18.34 7.94 -7.75
N THR A 149 -18.77 9.16 -7.40
CA THR A 149 -18.99 9.60 -6.03
C THR A 149 -20.48 9.92 -5.86
N PRO A 150 -21.31 8.96 -5.40
CA PRO A 150 -22.77 9.13 -5.38
C PRO A 150 -23.26 10.32 -4.57
N VAL A 151 -22.63 10.58 -3.42
CA VAL A 151 -23.00 11.70 -2.52
C VAL A 151 -22.85 13.04 -3.24
N ALA A 152 -21.75 13.24 -3.97
CA ALA A 152 -21.50 14.46 -4.72
C ALA A 152 -22.18 14.47 -6.11
N ARG A 153 -22.73 13.33 -6.55
CA ARG A 153 -23.22 13.10 -7.92
C ARG A 153 -22.18 13.49 -8.98
N THR A 154 -20.91 13.19 -8.71
CA THR A 154 -19.82 13.45 -9.64
C THR A 154 -19.25 12.16 -10.19
N ALA A 155 -18.79 12.22 -11.43
CA ALA A 155 -18.01 11.16 -12.07
C ALA A 155 -16.67 11.75 -12.51
N THR A 156 -15.56 11.09 -12.22
CA THR A 156 -14.22 11.57 -12.58
C THR A 156 -13.55 10.58 -13.50
N LEU A 157 -13.18 11.03 -14.70
CA LEU A 157 -12.49 10.19 -15.69
C LEU A 157 -10.97 10.43 -15.59
N LEU A 158 -10.26 9.45 -15.07
CA LEU A 158 -8.82 9.48 -14.85
C LEU A 158 -8.09 8.70 -15.94
N GLN A 159 -6.94 9.21 -16.37
CA GLN A 159 -5.94 8.41 -17.07
C GLN A 159 -5.11 7.67 -16.02
N CYS A 160 -5.05 6.35 -16.11
CA CYS A 160 -4.22 5.53 -15.24
C CYS A 160 -2.88 5.25 -15.91
N ALA A 161 -1.80 5.23 -15.13
CA ALA A 161 -0.56 4.59 -15.58
C ALA A 161 -0.83 3.10 -15.87
N SER A 162 -0.07 2.52 -16.79
CA SER A 162 -0.10 1.08 -17.04
C SER A 162 0.25 0.33 -15.74
N GLY A 163 -0.66 -0.51 -15.24
CA GLY A 163 -0.42 -1.33 -14.03
C GLY A 163 -1.18 -0.93 -12.76
N ASN A 164 -2.45 -0.52 -12.89
CA ASN A 164 -3.34 -0.22 -11.76
C ASN A 164 -3.31 -1.30 -10.66
N ALA A 165 -3.05 -0.88 -9.41
CA ALA A 165 -3.03 -1.71 -8.20
C ALA A 165 -4.32 -2.49 -7.92
N TYR A 166 -5.50 -1.96 -8.27
CA TYR A 166 -6.80 -2.55 -7.94
C TYR A 166 -7.14 -3.82 -8.74
N ALA A 167 -6.61 -3.97 -9.95
CA ALA A 167 -6.80 -5.18 -10.76
C ALA A 167 -5.78 -6.29 -10.42
N LYS A 168 -4.76 -6.00 -9.60
CA LYS A 168 -3.62 -6.91 -9.39
C LYS A 168 -3.96 -8.23 -8.71
N PRO A 169 -4.86 -8.34 -7.72
CA PRO A 169 -4.98 -9.58 -6.95
C PRO A 169 -5.32 -10.81 -7.82
N LEU A 170 -6.27 -10.67 -8.74
CA LEU A 170 -6.64 -11.78 -9.61
C LEU A 170 -5.71 -11.96 -10.81
N GLU A 171 -5.17 -10.88 -11.37
CA GLU A 171 -4.16 -11.01 -12.44
C GLU A 171 -2.89 -11.67 -11.91
N LYS A 172 -2.45 -11.36 -10.68
CA LYS A 172 -1.38 -12.10 -9.99
C LYS A 172 -1.67 -13.59 -9.92
N LEU A 173 -2.90 -13.99 -9.59
CA LEU A 173 -3.32 -15.39 -9.57
C LEU A 173 -3.20 -16.03 -10.96
N ARG A 174 -3.57 -15.32 -12.03
CA ARG A 174 -3.44 -15.79 -13.43
C ARG A 174 -1.98 -15.93 -13.86
N ASP A 175 -1.10 -15.10 -13.32
CA ASP A 175 0.32 -15.09 -13.65
C ASP A 175 1.13 -16.16 -12.90
N LEU A 176 0.53 -16.83 -11.91
CA LEU A 176 1.20 -17.91 -11.18
C LEU A 176 1.57 -19.08 -12.10
N LYS A 177 2.74 -19.68 -11.84
CA LYS A 177 3.18 -20.88 -12.56
C LYS A 177 2.48 -22.10 -11.98
N GLU A 178 2.15 -23.09 -12.80
CA GLU A 178 1.51 -24.33 -12.33
C GLU A 178 2.36 -25.07 -11.26
N SER A 179 3.67 -24.82 -11.23
CA SER A 179 4.61 -25.40 -10.27
C SER A 179 4.93 -24.52 -9.07
N SER A 180 4.35 -23.31 -8.94
CA SER A 180 4.73 -22.38 -7.87
C SER A 180 4.01 -22.62 -6.53
N ALA A 181 3.07 -23.56 -6.49
CA ALA A 181 2.25 -23.80 -5.31
C ALA A 181 2.67 -25.05 -4.54
N HIS A 182 2.63 -24.94 -3.22
CA HIS A 182 2.74 -26.06 -2.29
C HIS A 182 1.35 -26.43 -1.81
N PHE A 183 0.97 -27.71 -1.95
CA PHE A 183 -0.24 -28.22 -1.34
C PHE A 183 -0.05 -28.32 0.18
N VAL A 184 -0.97 -27.70 0.91
CA VAL A 184 -0.97 -27.64 2.37
C VAL A 184 -1.82 -28.78 2.94
N GLY A 185 -2.94 -29.10 2.29
CA GLY A 185 -3.86 -30.13 2.75
C GLY A 185 -5.28 -29.91 2.26
N LYS A 186 -6.21 -30.71 2.80
CA LYS A 186 -7.64 -30.61 2.53
C LYS A 186 -8.38 -29.96 3.69
N GLN A 187 -9.41 -29.17 3.40
CA GLN A 187 -10.27 -28.54 4.40
C GLN A 187 -11.74 -28.60 4.01
N ILE A 188 -12.63 -28.37 4.97
CA ILE A 188 -14.04 -28.08 4.70
C ILE A 188 -14.26 -26.59 4.87
N LEU A 189 -14.65 -25.89 3.80
CA LEU A 189 -14.98 -24.47 3.81
C LEU A 189 -16.40 -24.28 3.31
N ASN A 190 -17.30 -23.72 4.12
CA ASN A 190 -18.71 -23.52 3.77
C ASN A 190 -19.40 -24.81 3.25
N ASN A 191 -19.21 -25.93 3.96
CA ASN A 191 -19.71 -27.27 3.60
C ASN A 191 -19.22 -27.82 2.25
N ARG A 192 -18.05 -27.37 1.79
CA ARG A 192 -17.41 -27.82 0.55
C ARG A 192 -16.00 -28.32 0.86
N GLU A 193 -15.63 -29.47 0.31
CA GLU A 193 -14.25 -29.96 0.36
C GLU A 193 -13.37 -29.12 -0.56
N VAL A 194 -12.26 -28.62 -0.01
CA VAL A 194 -11.32 -27.77 -0.73
C VAL A 194 -9.88 -28.24 -0.53
N ASP A 195 -9.11 -28.16 -1.60
CA ASP A 195 -7.66 -28.32 -1.61
C ASP A 195 -7.02 -26.96 -1.32
N VAL A 196 -6.11 -26.92 -0.34
CA VAL A 196 -5.46 -25.70 0.12
C VAL A 196 -4.03 -25.64 -0.41
N TYR A 197 -3.70 -24.53 -1.04
CA TYR A 197 -2.38 -24.27 -1.61
C TYR A 197 -1.77 -23.01 -1.02
N LEU A 198 -0.45 -23.01 -0.87
CA LEU A 198 0.34 -21.87 -0.46
C LEU A 198 1.36 -21.55 -1.55
N VAL A 199 1.41 -20.28 -1.94
CA VAL A 199 2.35 -19.76 -2.93
C VAL A 199 3.14 -18.64 -2.26
N HIS A 200 4.46 -18.73 -2.31
CA HIS A 200 5.34 -17.65 -1.90
C HIS A 200 5.76 -16.87 -3.15
N GLN A 201 5.51 -15.56 -3.14
CA GLN A 201 5.91 -14.66 -4.21
C GLN A 201 6.47 -13.38 -3.61
N ASP A 202 7.78 -13.20 -3.77
CA ASP A 202 8.55 -12.11 -3.16
C ASP A 202 8.29 -12.09 -1.63
N GLU A 203 7.86 -10.95 -1.08
CA GLU A 203 7.52 -10.80 0.34
C GLU A 203 6.07 -11.22 0.69
N ASN A 204 5.29 -11.66 -0.30
CA ASN A 204 3.89 -12.01 -0.13
C ASN A 204 3.70 -13.53 -0.03
N ALA A 205 2.77 -13.93 0.83
CA ALA A 205 2.20 -15.26 0.83
C ALA A 205 0.78 -15.20 0.25
N ILE A 206 0.47 -16.13 -0.64
CA ILE A 206 -0.85 -16.28 -1.23
C ILE A 206 -1.38 -17.67 -0.84
N GLN A 207 -2.43 -17.69 -0.03
CA GLN A 207 -3.14 -18.92 0.31
C GLN A 207 -4.40 -19.05 -0.56
N ILE A 208 -4.57 -20.19 -1.22
CA ILE A 208 -5.61 -20.43 -2.21
C ILE A 208 -6.39 -21.67 -1.80
N TRP A 209 -7.71 -21.53 -1.64
CA TRP A 209 -8.62 -22.63 -1.42
C TRP A 209 -9.32 -22.95 -2.75
N VAL A 210 -9.10 -24.16 -3.25
CA VAL A 210 -9.61 -24.64 -4.55
C VAL A 210 -10.68 -25.69 -4.28
N ASP A 211 -11.84 -25.56 -4.91
CA ASP A 211 -12.88 -26.59 -4.85
C ASP A 211 -12.37 -27.90 -5.47
N SER A 212 -12.42 -28.99 -4.71
CA SER A 212 -11.86 -30.29 -5.14
C SER A 212 -12.61 -30.93 -6.31
N GLN A 213 -13.85 -30.51 -6.60
CA GLN A 213 -14.66 -31.00 -7.73
C GLN A 213 -14.56 -30.07 -8.93
N GLN A 214 -14.78 -28.76 -8.72
CA GLN A 214 -14.80 -27.76 -9.79
C GLN A 214 -13.41 -27.33 -10.24
N LYS A 215 -12.37 -27.61 -9.43
CA LYS A 215 -10.98 -27.19 -9.66
C LYS A 215 -10.85 -25.69 -9.90
N LEU A 216 -11.66 -24.89 -9.19
CA LEU A 216 -11.67 -23.44 -9.25
C LEU A 216 -11.49 -22.83 -7.86
N PRO A 217 -10.84 -21.65 -7.73
CA PRO A 217 -10.71 -20.97 -6.46
C PRO A 217 -12.07 -20.57 -5.90
N VAL A 218 -12.23 -20.79 -4.59
CA VAL A 218 -13.39 -20.34 -3.81
C VAL A 218 -13.01 -19.28 -2.78
N ARG A 219 -11.73 -19.21 -2.41
CA ARG A 219 -11.14 -18.17 -1.57
C ARG A 219 -9.68 -17.98 -1.94
N VAL A 220 -9.21 -16.74 -1.91
CA VAL A 220 -7.79 -16.39 -2.01
C VAL A 220 -7.48 -15.39 -0.91
N GLU A 221 -6.41 -15.62 -0.16
CA GLU A 221 -5.87 -14.66 0.79
C GLU A 221 -4.47 -14.25 0.35
N ILE A 222 -4.24 -12.95 0.30
CA ILE A 222 -2.95 -12.36 -0.04
C ILE A 222 -2.55 -11.50 1.14
N GLY A 223 -1.36 -11.71 1.66
CA GLY A 223 -0.80 -10.84 2.69
C GLY A 223 0.71 -10.80 2.64
N SER A 224 1.24 -9.73 3.23
CA SER A 224 2.68 -9.57 3.42
C SER A 224 3.13 -10.44 4.59
N SER A 225 4.19 -11.21 4.38
CA SER A 225 4.76 -12.11 5.39
C SER A 225 5.96 -11.49 6.11
N ALA A 226 6.19 -10.18 5.97
CA ALA A 226 7.42 -9.50 6.40
C ALA A 226 7.87 -9.78 7.85
N LYS A 227 6.99 -10.24 8.75
CA LYS A 227 7.33 -10.65 10.13
C LYS A 227 6.62 -11.91 10.65
N GLY A 228 6.13 -12.78 9.78
CA GLY A 228 5.40 -14.00 10.20
C GLY A 228 4.00 -13.76 10.79
N ASN A 229 3.57 -12.50 10.92
CA ASN A 229 2.19 -12.11 11.17
C ASN A 229 1.63 -11.44 9.90
N TRP A 230 0.41 -11.81 9.51
CA TRP A 230 -0.29 -11.26 8.36
C TRP A 230 -0.84 -9.88 8.71
N GLU A 231 -0.06 -8.83 8.49
CA GLU A 231 -0.44 -7.47 8.91
C GLU A 231 -1.52 -6.86 8.01
N ALA A 232 -1.41 -7.02 6.69
CA ALA A 232 -2.46 -6.66 5.74
C ALA A 232 -2.95 -7.91 5.01
N VAL A 233 -4.25 -8.16 5.02
CA VAL A 233 -4.86 -9.32 4.34
C VAL A 233 -5.91 -8.84 3.36
N VAL A 234 -5.67 -9.13 2.09
CA VAL A 234 -6.67 -9.02 1.02
C VAL A 234 -7.29 -10.39 0.85
N THR A 235 -8.57 -10.54 1.20
CA THR A 235 -9.33 -11.76 0.96
C THR A 235 -10.23 -11.59 -0.24
N LEU A 236 -10.14 -12.50 -1.21
CA LEU A 236 -11.07 -12.63 -2.32
C LEU A 236 -11.95 -13.84 -2.04
N GLU A 237 -13.26 -13.66 -2.10
CA GLU A 237 -14.24 -14.70 -1.76
C GLU A 237 -15.49 -14.60 -2.63
N ASN A 238 -16.39 -15.58 -2.52
CA ASN A 238 -17.67 -15.61 -3.24
C ASN A 238 -17.50 -15.55 -4.77
N PHE A 239 -16.51 -16.28 -5.30
CA PHE A 239 -16.24 -16.34 -6.73
C PHE A 239 -17.42 -16.91 -7.51
N ARG A 240 -17.75 -16.25 -8.62
CA ARG A 240 -18.61 -16.73 -9.69
C ARG A 240 -17.80 -16.64 -10.97
N TRP A 241 -17.46 -17.79 -11.54
CA TRP A 241 -16.64 -17.91 -12.75
C TRP A 241 -17.53 -17.96 -13.99
N ASN A 242 -17.13 -17.22 -15.04
CA ASN A 242 -17.87 -17.06 -16.29
C ASN A 242 -19.35 -16.58 -16.14
N PRO A 243 -19.70 -15.65 -15.22
CA PRO A 243 -21.04 -15.10 -15.18
C PRO A 243 -21.32 -14.28 -16.45
N LEU A 244 -22.59 -14.25 -16.88
CA LEU A 244 -23.03 -13.37 -17.95
C LEU A 244 -22.99 -11.91 -17.45
N LEU A 245 -21.99 -11.14 -17.89
CA LEU A 245 -21.83 -9.73 -17.54
C LEU A 245 -22.09 -8.87 -18.78
N PRO A 246 -23.17 -8.06 -18.83
CA PRO A 246 -23.41 -7.19 -19.96
C PRO A 246 -22.36 -6.07 -20.03
N ASP A 247 -21.94 -5.71 -21.25
CA ASP A 247 -20.95 -4.66 -21.51
C ASP A 247 -21.31 -3.29 -20.91
N SER A 248 -22.61 -3.04 -20.69
CA SER A 248 -23.10 -1.80 -20.07
C SER A 248 -22.55 -1.56 -18.66
N LEU A 249 -22.17 -2.62 -17.93
CA LEU A 249 -21.59 -2.50 -16.58
C LEU A 249 -20.20 -1.86 -16.56
N PHE A 250 -19.49 -1.90 -17.69
CA PHE A 250 -18.09 -1.46 -17.83
C PHE A 250 -17.94 -0.20 -18.68
N ARG A 251 -19.04 0.52 -18.97
CA ARG A 251 -18.98 1.74 -19.77
C ARG A 251 -18.30 2.86 -18.98
N LEU A 252 -17.27 3.47 -19.57
CA LEU A 252 -16.64 4.71 -19.09
C LEU A 252 -17.48 5.93 -19.48
N LYS A 253 -18.78 5.91 -19.16
CA LYS A 253 -19.71 7.02 -19.38
C LYS A 253 -20.45 7.33 -18.08
N ALA A 254 -20.50 8.61 -17.72
CA ALA A 254 -21.28 9.06 -16.58
C ALA A 254 -22.78 8.75 -16.80
N PRO A 255 -23.49 8.15 -15.82
CA PRO A 255 -24.91 7.94 -15.91
C PRO A 255 -25.67 9.28 -15.82
N SER A 256 -26.95 9.27 -16.18
CA SER A 256 -27.79 10.47 -16.08
C SER A 256 -27.80 11.00 -14.64
N GLY A 257 -27.73 12.33 -14.51
CA GLY A 257 -27.72 13.01 -13.21
C GLY A 257 -26.34 13.11 -12.54
N TYR A 258 -25.27 12.61 -13.16
CA TYR A 258 -23.91 12.82 -12.71
C TYR A 258 -23.21 13.91 -13.52
N THR A 259 -22.45 14.76 -12.83
CA THR A 259 -21.57 15.74 -13.47
C THR A 259 -20.21 15.10 -13.72
N LEU A 260 -19.80 15.04 -14.99
CA LEU A 260 -18.45 14.60 -15.35
C LEU A 260 -17.47 15.70 -14.97
N VAL A 261 -16.66 15.44 -13.95
CA VAL A 261 -15.53 16.26 -13.55
C VAL A 261 -14.32 15.71 -14.28
N GLN A 262 -13.73 16.51 -15.17
CA GLN A 262 -12.40 16.18 -15.65
C GLN A 262 -11.45 16.35 -14.46
N PRO A 263 -10.46 15.46 -14.26
CA PRO A 263 -9.42 15.70 -13.28
C PRO A 263 -8.92 17.12 -13.49
N GLU A 264 -8.75 17.86 -12.39
CA GLU A 264 -8.11 19.17 -12.43
C GLU A 264 -6.79 19.07 -13.20
N ASP A 265 -6.35 20.20 -13.74
CA ASP A 265 -5.21 20.37 -14.64
C ASP A 265 -4.10 19.35 -14.40
N GLU A 266 -3.51 18.87 -15.51
CA GLU A 266 -2.36 17.98 -15.48
C GLU A 266 -1.39 18.40 -14.37
N PRO A 267 -0.85 17.46 -13.59
CA PRO A 267 0.07 17.82 -12.52
C PRO A 267 1.11 18.81 -13.07
N SER A 268 1.38 19.86 -12.33
CA SER A 268 2.17 20.98 -12.80
C SER A 268 3.25 21.30 -11.77
N GLU A 269 4.10 22.27 -12.08
CA GLU A 269 5.05 22.79 -11.11
C GLU A 269 4.37 23.25 -9.82
N SER A 270 3.16 23.81 -9.88
CA SER A 270 2.45 24.25 -8.68
C SER A 270 2.11 23.09 -7.76
N ALA A 271 1.86 21.89 -8.30
CA ALA A 271 1.62 20.68 -7.51
C ALA A 271 2.89 20.20 -6.79
N VAL A 272 4.07 20.37 -7.41
CA VAL A 272 5.36 20.08 -6.73
C VAL A 272 5.60 21.08 -5.61
N ILE A 273 5.34 22.37 -5.85
CA ILE A 273 5.44 23.41 -4.83
C ILE A 273 4.47 23.10 -3.66
N GLY A 274 3.24 22.70 -3.97
CA GLY A 274 2.25 22.25 -2.98
C GLY A 274 2.77 21.08 -2.14
N LEU A 275 3.23 20.01 -2.78
CA LEU A 275 3.86 18.86 -2.12
C LEU A 275 5.02 19.29 -1.21
N LEU A 276 5.97 20.09 -1.72
CA LEU A 276 7.14 20.55 -0.96
C LEU A 276 6.72 21.34 0.28
N LYS A 277 5.76 22.26 0.12
CA LYS A 277 5.20 23.05 1.22
C LYS A 277 4.57 22.14 2.29
N THR A 278 3.71 21.22 1.88
CA THR A 278 3.04 20.29 2.81
C THR A 278 4.05 19.41 3.54
N CYS A 279 5.05 18.86 2.83
CA CYS A 279 6.12 18.09 3.45
C CYS A 279 6.91 18.90 4.50
N ALA A 280 7.25 20.15 4.18
CA ALA A 280 7.95 21.03 5.12
C ALA A 280 7.08 21.37 6.34
N GLU A 281 5.79 21.67 6.15
CA GLU A 281 4.84 21.93 7.25
C GLU A 281 4.67 20.72 8.18
N MET A 282 4.62 19.50 7.63
CA MET A 282 4.60 18.26 8.42
C MET A 282 5.93 17.98 9.14
N SER A 283 7.03 18.55 8.65
CA SER A 283 8.40 18.34 9.13
C SER A 283 8.97 19.56 9.89
N ASN A 284 8.09 20.35 10.53
CA ASN A 284 8.48 21.54 11.32
C ASN A 284 9.32 22.56 10.54
N GLY A 285 8.98 22.79 9.27
CA GLY A 285 9.65 23.75 8.39
C GLY A 285 10.94 23.24 7.76
N ILE A 286 11.25 21.95 7.86
CA ILE A 286 12.45 21.34 7.24
C ILE A 286 12.05 20.45 6.08
N PHE A 287 12.70 20.57 4.92
CA PHE A 287 12.44 19.66 3.82
C PHE A 287 12.99 18.25 4.10
N PRO A 288 12.26 17.18 3.74
CA PRO A 288 12.63 15.80 4.06
C PRO A 288 13.89 15.35 3.32
N ALA A 289 14.48 14.23 3.76
CA ALA A 289 15.66 13.67 3.11
C ALA A 289 15.38 13.11 1.72
N LYS A 290 14.16 12.59 1.52
CA LYS A 290 13.67 12.05 0.26
C LYS A 290 12.33 12.69 -0.07
N LEU A 291 12.00 12.69 -1.35
CA LEU A 291 10.71 13.14 -1.86
C LEU A 291 10.12 12.06 -2.76
N ASP A 292 9.60 11.02 -2.11
CA ASP A 292 8.92 9.89 -2.72
C ASP A 292 7.65 9.52 -1.93
N ALA A 293 6.85 8.60 -2.47
CA ALA A 293 5.58 8.21 -1.86
C ALA A 293 5.74 7.63 -0.45
N ALA A 294 6.82 6.89 -0.19
CA ALA A 294 7.07 6.30 1.13
C ALA A 294 7.39 7.40 2.15
N SER A 295 8.29 8.33 1.81
CA SER A 295 8.62 9.46 2.69
C SER A 295 7.41 10.34 3.00
N VAL A 296 6.52 10.55 2.03
CA VAL A 296 5.29 11.34 2.24
C VAL A 296 4.35 10.61 3.20
N LEU A 297 4.19 9.29 3.03
CA LEU A 297 3.37 8.47 3.92
C LEU A 297 3.91 8.48 5.35
N ASP A 298 5.22 8.33 5.53
CA ASP A 298 5.86 8.38 6.85
C ASP A 298 5.60 9.72 7.56
N LEU A 299 5.67 10.84 6.83
CA LEU A 299 5.35 12.17 7.37
C LEU A 299 3.90 12.30 7.82
N ILE A 300 2.97 11.77 7.01
CA ILE A 300 1.53 11.77 7.33
C ILE A 300 1.27 10.95 8.60
N LEU A 301 1.83 9.74 8.68
CA LEU A 301 1.66 8.86 9.84
C LEU A 301 2.28 9.47 11.10
N ALA A 302 3.47 10.06 10.99
CA ALA A 302 4.12 10.75 12.10
C ALA A 302 3.27 11.93 12.61
N LYS A 303 2.67 12.72 11.70
CA LYS A 303 1.79 13.84 12.05
C LYS A 303 0.51 13.37 12.74
N GLN A 304 -0.09 12.28 12.25
CA GLN A 304 -1.28 11.68 12.86
C GLN A 304 -0.99 11.14 14.28
N GLN A 305 0.16 10.51 14.48
CA GLN A 305 0.59 10.03 15.79
C GLN A 305 0.78 11.20 16.77
N GLN A 306 1.44 12.28 16.35
CA GLN A 306 1.61 13.49 17.17
C GLN A 306 0.28 14.10 17.62
N ALA A 307 -0.71 14.18 16.71
CA ALA A 307 -2.04 14.69 17.06
C ALA A 307 -2.74 13.80 18.10
N THR A 308 -2.58 12.47 17.98
CA THR A 308 -3.13 11.50 18.94
C THR A 308 -2.48 11.65 20.32
N ASP A 309 -1.15 11.78 20.37
CA ASP A 309 -0.38 11.92 21.61
C ASP A 309 -0.63 13.26 22.32
N ALA A 310 -0.92 14.32 21.57
CA ALA A 310 -1.25 15.64 22.11
C ALA A 310 -2.61 15.68 22.83
N GLY A 311 -3.41 14.60 22.77
CA GLY A 311 -4.73 14.57 23.36
C GLY A 311 -5.69 15.57 22.71
N GLU A 312 -5.35 16.06 21.52
CA GLU A 312 -6.26 16.81 20.68
C GLU A 312 -7.36 15.82 20.29
N GLY A 313 -8.48 15.87 21.02
CA GLY A 313 -9.68 15.07 20.79
C GLY A 313 -10.38 15.50 19.52
N VAL A 314 -9.64 15.56 18.41
CA VAL A 314 -10.17 15.94 17.12
C VAL A 314 -11.07 14.81 16.66
N THR A 315 -12.31 15.15 16.37
CA THR A 315 -13.27 14.24 15.76
C THR A 315 -12.65 13.69 14.48
N ILE A 316 -12.60 12.36 14.37
CA ILE A 316 -11.99 11.56 13.28
C ILE A 316 -12.31 12.13 11.89
N THR A 317 -13.46 12.78 11.73
CA THR A 317 -13.97 13.33 10.46
C THR A 317 -13.28 14.61 9.97
N GLU A 318 -12.80 15.52 10.83
CA GLU A 318 -12.23 16.81 10.38
C GLU A 318 -10.73 16.73 10.08
N VAL A 319 -9.98 15.94 10.86
CA VAL A 319 -8.59 15.58 10.53
C VAL A 319 -8.56 14.83 9.21
N ASP A 320 -9.55 13.97 8.95
CA ASP A 320 -9.62 13.19 7.71
C ASP A 320 -9.71 14.09 6.49
N ASP A 321 -10.51 15.16 6.52
CA ASP A 321 -10.69 16.03 5.36
C ASP A 321 -9.43 16.83 5.02
N GLN A 322 -8.81 17.50 5.99
CA GLN A 322 -7.57 18.25 5.78
C GLN A 322 -6.40 17.34 5.41
N LEU A 323 -6.27 16.21 6.10
CA LEU A 323 -5.20 15.25 5.82
C LEU A 323 -5.38 14.61 4.45
N ARG A 324 -6.61 14.31 4.06
CA ARG A 324 -6.95 13.78 2.74
C ARG A 324 -6.67 14.79 1.64
N ASP A 325 -6.95 16.07 1.84
CA ASP A 325 -6.65 17.11 0.86
C ASP A 325 -5.15 17.38 0.76
N ALA A 326 -4.43 17.42 1.89
CA ALA A 326 -2.97 17.45 1.91
C ALA A 326 -2.38 16.23 1.19
N TYR A 327 -2.92 15.03 1.43
CA TYR A 327 -2.47 13.81 0.77
C TYR A 327 -2.74 13.83 -0.73
N LYS A 328 -3.91 14.31 -1.19
CA LYS A 328 -4.19 14.52 -2.62
C LYS A 328 -3.19 15.47 -3.25
N GLU A 329 -2.89 16.59 -2.60
CA GLU A 329 -1.91 17.55 -3.09
C GLU A 329 -0.52 16.91 -3.22
N CYS A 330 -0.10 16.15 -2.20
CA CYS A 330 1.15 15.40 -2.25
C CYS A 330 1.17 14.41 -3.43
N LEU A 331 0.09 13.66 -3.65
CA LEU A 331 -0.01 12.70 -4.76
C LEU A 331 0.07 13.40 -6.12
N ARG A 332 -0.47 14.61 -6.28
CA ARG A 332 -0.34 15.37 -7.52
C ARG A 332 1.11 15.81 -7.76
N GLY A 333 1.78 16.33 -6.73
CA GLY A 333 3.20 16.67 -6.83
C GLY A 333 4.07 15.47 -7.19
N LEU A 334 3.82 14.32 -6.56
CA LEU A 334 4.51 13.06 -6.87
C LEU A 334 4.25 12.60 -8.32
N ALA A 335 3.01 12.71 -8.80
CA ALA A 335 2.68 12.37 -10.19
C ALA A 335 3.39 13.27 -11.22
N PHE A 336 3.68 14.53 -10.89
CA PHE A 336 4.53 15.38 -11.73
C PHE A 336 5.99 14.90 -11.71
N ILE A 337 6.52 14.62 -10.52
CA ILE A 337 7.89 14.13 -10.32
C ILE A 337 8.13 12.83 -11.09
N ASP A 338 7.19 11.89 -11.04
CA ASP A 338 7.33 10.60 -11.73
C ASP A 338 7.44 10.79 -13.25
N ARG A 339 6.68 11.71 -13.85
CA ARG A 339 6.82 12.08 -15.28
C ARG A 339 8.18 12.70 -15.60
N LEU A 340 8.76 13.46 -14.67
CA LEU A 340 10.11 14.01 -14.85
C LEU A 340 11.19 12.93 -14.74
N LYS A 341 11.00 11.96 -13.84
CA LYS A 341 11.90 10.80 -13.68
C LYS A 341 11.91 9.90 -14.92
N GLU A 342 10.77 9.72 -15.59
CA GLU A 342 10.69 8.97 -16.86
C GLU A 342 11.65 9.52 -17.93
N ASN A 343 11.91 10.83 -17.89
CA ASN A 343 12.84 11.50 -18.80
C ASN A 343 14.27 11.65 -18.23
N GLY A 344 14.55 11.08 -17.06
CA GLY A 344 15.85 11.14 -16.38
C GLY A 344 16.25 12.54 -15.91
N ASN A 345 15.31 13.48 -15.82
CA ASN A 345 15.60 14.90 -15.63
C ASN A 345 15.33 15.40 -14.21
N TRP A 346 14.93 14.56 -13.26
CA TRP A 346 14.54 15.01 -11.90
C TRP A 346 15.66 14.84 -10.88
N HIS A 347 15.94 15.89 -10.11
CA HIS A 347 16.88 15.89 -9.01
C HIS A 347 16.28 16.53 -7.76
N TYR A 348 16.55 15.95 -6.59
CA TYR A 348 16.09 16.45 -5.29
C TYR A 348 17.26 16.57 -4.31
N ARG A 349 17.33 17.70 -3.61
CA ARG A 349 18.34 18.03 -2.59
C ARG A 349 17.73 18.86 -1.46
N GLY A 350 16.49 18.58 -1.09
CA GLY A 350 15.82 19.29 -0.02
C GLY A 350 16.32 18.94 1.38
N GLN A 351 17.02 17.81 1.56
CA GLN A 351 17.39 17.30 2.89
C GLN A 351 17.94 18.37 3.84
N GLY A 352 17.20 18.63 4.93
CA GLY A 352 17.65 19.53 5.99
C GLY A 352 17.59 21.02 5.64
N VAL A 353 17.19 21.39 4.43
CA VAL A 353 17.00 22.78 4.05
C VAL A 353 15.77 23.33 4.78
N ALA A 354 15.92 24.50 5.40
CA ALA A 354 14.80 25.19 6.05
C ALA A 354 13.90 25.89 5.01
N MET A 355 12.60 25.78 5.20
CA MET A 355 11.60 26.50 4.43
C MET A 355 11.79 28.01 4.61
N GLY A 356 11.85 28.74 3.49
CA GLY A 356 12.16 30.17 3.45
C GLY A 356 13.60 30.51 3.03
N ASN A 357 14.49 29.53 2.90
CA ASN A 357 15.85 29.79 2.38
C ASN A 357 15.81 30.10 0.87
N ASP A 358 16.05 31.36 0.49
CA ASP A 358 16.00 31.87 -0.88
C ASP A 358 17.26 31.59 -1.72
N THR A 359 18.32 31.07 -1.10
CA THR A 359 19.59 30.76 -1.77
C THR A 359 19.78 29.27 -2.04
N ALA A 360 19.11 28.39 -1.30
CA ALA A 360 19.26 26.94 -1.43
C ALA A 360 18.34 26.38 -2.51
N ILE A 361 18.90 25.77 -3.56
CA ILE A 361 18.14 24.96 -4.53
C ILE A 361 17.76 23.63 -3.87
N ILE A 362 16.47 23.30 -3.81
CA ILE A 362 15.96 22.06 -3.20
C ILE A 362 15.57 20.99 -4.21
N CYS A 363 15.22 21.38 -5.45
CA CYS A 363 15.06 20.44 -6.56
C CYS A 363 15.21 21.17 -7.90
N TRP A 364 15.51 20.42 -8.95
CA TRP A 364 15.59 20.96 -10.30
C TRP A 364 15.32 19.88 -11.35
N TRP A 365 14.92 20.34 -12.54
CA TRP A 365 14.81 19.50 -13.72
C TRP A 365 15.05 20.27 -15.00
N ARG A 366 15.34 19.55 -16.10
CA ARG A 366 15.43 20.14 -17.44
C ARG A 366 14.10 19.94 -18.17
N PRO A 367 13.35 21.02 -18.50
CA PRO A 367 12.16 20.91 -19.35
C PRO A 367 12.51 20.30 -20.72
N GLN A 368 11.57 19.53 -21.30
CA GLN A 368 11.80 18.89 -22.59
C GLN A 368 12.12 19.94 -23.68
N GLY A 369 13.25 19.75 -24.38
CA GLY A 369 13.70 20.66 -25.43
C GLY A 369 14.31 21.97 -24.94
N SER A 370 14.44 22.19 -23.62
CA SER A 370 15.10 23.38 -23.08
C SER A 370 16.62 23.20 -22.94
N SER A 371 17.37 24.28 -23.13
CA SER A 371 18.79 24.39 -22.78
C SER A 371 19.03 24.84 -21.34
N THR A 372 17.99 25.32 -20.65
CA THR A 372 18.03 25.77 -19.25
C THR A 372 17.36 24.75 -18.33
N PHE A 373 17.62 24.86 -17.04
CA PHE A 373 16.97 24.08 -15.99
C PHE A 373 15.89 24.92 -15.31
N ARG A 374 14.85 24.25 -14.82
CA ARG A 374 13.89 24.81 -13.86
C ARG A 374 14.30 24.33 -12.47
N ALA A 375 14.49 25.26 -11.54
CA ALA A 375 14.88 24.97 -10.16
C ALA A 375 13.90 25.58 -9.17
N ILE A 376 13.59 24.86 -8.09
CA ILE A 376 12.81 25.36 -6.96
C ILE A 376 13.77 25.58 -5.79
N TYR A 377 13.66 26.75 -5.16
CA TYR A 377 14.47 27.15 -4.01
C TYR A 377 13.77 26.82 -2.68
N GLY A 378 14.50 26.89 -1.56
CA GLY A 378 13.96 26.62 -0.22
C GLY A 378 12.84 27.57 0.21
N ASN A 379 12.73 28.75 -0.41
CA ASN A 379 11.59 29.66 -0.27
C ASN A 379 10.40 29.31 -1.20
N LEU A 380 10.48 28.18 -1.90
CA LEU A 380 9.50 27.66 -2.86
C LEU A 380 9.35 28.46 -4.16
N GLU A 381 10.25 29.41 -4.43
CA GLU A 381 10.27 30.10 -5.72
C GLU A 381 10.87 29.21 -6.81
N GLY A 382 10.17 29.09 -7.93
CA GLY A 382 10.68 28.48 -9.15
C GLY A 382 11.41 29.49 -10.04
N LYS A 383 12.64 29.18 -10.45
CA LYS A 383 13.48 30.01 -11.34
C LYS A 383 14.04 29.19 -12.49
N GLU A 384 14.23 29.84 -13.64
CA GLU A 384 15.06 29.28 -14.71
C GLU A 384 16.52 29.56 -14.40
N ILE A 385 17.36 28.54 -14.52
CA ILE A 385 18.79 28.62 -14.23
C ILE A 385 19.61 27.94 -15.34
N THR A 386 20.85 28.37 -15.47
CA THR A 386 21.84 27.76 -16.36
C THR A 386 22.60 26.65 -15.63
N GLU A 387 23.33 25.82 -16.38
CA GLU A 387 24.09 24.69 -15.83
C GLU A 387 25.17 25.12 -14.82
N ASP A 388 25.79 26.28 -15.03
CA ASP A 388 26.79 26.87 -14.12
C ASP A 388 26.21 27.38 -12.80
N MET A 389 24.88 27.41 -12.67
CA MET A 389 24.18 27.72 -11.41
C MET A 389 23.80 26.47 -10.62
N LEU A 390 23.94 25.27 -11.21
CA LEU A 390 23.69 24.03 -10.50
C LEU A 390 24.73 23.79 -9.39
N PRO A 391 24.35 23.06 -8.33
CA PRO A 391 25.30 22.63 -7.31
C PRO A 391 26.51 21.90 -7.92
N LEU A 392 27.71 22.17 -7.40
CA LEU A 392 29.00 21.77 -8.00
C LEU A 392 29.15 20.24 -8.16
N ASP A 393 28.60 19.48 -7.21
CA ASP A 393 28.60 18.02 -7.17
C ASP A 393 27.72 17.36 -8.23
N GLU A 394 26.92 18.13 -8.97
CA GLU A 394 25.97 17.65 -9.98
C GLU A 394 26.32 18.14 -11.40
N ARG A 395 27.43 18.89 -11.56
CA ARG A 395 27.91 19.30 -12.89
C ARG A 395 28.57 18.10 -13.59
N PRO A 396 28.31 17.88 -14.90
CA PRO A 396 28.99 16.84 -15.66
C PRO A 396 30.51 17.08 -15.66
N GLU A 397 31.29 16.00 -15.63
CA GLU A 397 32.74 15.99 -15.34
C GLU A 397 33.60 16.90 -16.25
N GLY A 398 33.07 17.38 -17.39
CA GLY A 398 33.75 18.33 -18.26
C GLY A 398 33.76 19.79 -17.76
N ASN A 399 33.04 20.13 -16.69
CA ASN A 399 32.88 21.48 -16.14
C ASN A 399 33.22 21.58 -14.63
N ARG A 400 33.90 20.57 -14.06
CA ARG A 400 34.38 20.56 -12.66
C ARG A 400 35.83 21.05 -12.53
#